data_AF-A0A3N5VWZ9-F1
#
_entry.id   AF-A0A3N5VWZ9-F1
#
_cell.length_a   1.000
_cell.length_b   1.000
_cell.length_c   1.000
_cell.angle_alpha   90.00
_cell.angle_beta   90.00
_cell.angle_gamma   90.00
#
_symmetry.space_group_name_H-M   'P 1'
#
loop_
_entity.id
_entity.type
_entity.pdbx_description
1 polymer ?
#
loop_
_entity_poly.entity_id
_entity_poly.type
_entity_poly.pdbx_seq_one_letter_code
_entity_poly.pdbx_strand_id
1 'polypeptide(L)'
;MAEEASIEVEDKEPKKDVRKASGSRKTSPTQKRMKFIWKVVDANSKEVASFPYQGQSEAEARASELSKKTGKVHTVNRVRVPMEDDE
;
A
#
# COMPACT_ATOMS: atom_id res chain seq x y z
N MET A 1 -31.66 -7.90 48.06
CA MET A 1 -31.52 -8.71 46.84
C MET A 1 -32.92 -9.16 46.47
N ALA A 2 -33.49 -8.55 45.44
CA ALA A 2 -34.78 -8.95 44.88
C ALA A 2 -34.49 -9.28 43.43
N GLU A 3 -34.58 -10.57 43.09
CA GLU A 3 -34.43 -11.08 41.73
C GLU A 3 -35.84 -11.30 41.14
N GLU A 4 -35.94 -10.99 39.85
CA GLU A 4 -37.15 -10.83 39.04
C GLU A 4 -38.01 -12.08 38.91
N ALA A 5 -39.32 -11.86 38.78
CA ALA A 5 -40.24 -12.79 38.14
C ALA A 5 -41.31 -12.00 37.38
N SER A 6 -41.20 -11.96 36.06
CA SER A 6 -42.24 -11.65 35.05
C SER A 6 -41.51 -11.59 33.70
N ILE A 7 -41.95 -12.15 32.60
CA ILE A 7 -43.19 -12.80 32.22
C ILE A 7 -42.87 -13.36 30.83
N GLU A 8 -43.18 -14.63 30.62
CA GLU A 8 -43.20 -15.32 29.34
C GLU A 8 -44.30 -14.72 28.45
N VAL A 9 -43.98 -14.24 27.24
CA VAL A 9 -44.96 -14.13 26.14
C VAL A 9 -44.25 -14.35 24.80
N GLU A 10 -44.55 -15.50 24.21
CA GLU A 10 -44.42 -15.84 22.78
C GLU A 10 -45.00 -14.75 21.87
N ASP A 11 -44.34 -14.43 20.75
CA ASP A 11 -45.06 -14.26 19.48
C ASP A 11 -44.13 -14.31 18.24
N LYS A 12 -44.49 -15.24 17.35
CA LYS A 12 -44.29 -15.24 15.88
C LYS A 12 -42.90 -15.33 15.26
N GLU A 13 -42.74 -16.46 14.56
CA GLU A 13 -41.92 -16.66 13.37
C GLU A 13 -41.70 -15.40 12.49
N PRO A 14 -40.45 -15.00 12.21
CA PRO A 14 -40.16 -14.11 11.10
C PRO A 14 -39.97 -14.93 9.81
N LYS A 15 -40.89 -14.70 8.88
CA LYS A 15 -40.84 -15.17 7.49
C LYS A 15 -39.46 -14.88 6.87
N LYS A 16 -38.81 -15.93 6.36
CA LYS A 16 -37.73 -15.83 5.36
C LYS A 16 -38.29 -15.12 4.13
N ASP A 17 -37.97 -13.85 3.95
CA ASP A 17 -37.86 -13.25 2.62
C ASP A 17 -36.75 -12.19 2.63
N VAL A 18 -35.51 -12.65 2.85
CA VAL A 18 -34.35 -11.85 2.48
C VAL A 18 -34.22 -11.95 0.97
N ARG A 19 -34.94 -11.10 0.25
CA ARG A 19 -34.59 -10.80 -1.15
C ARG A 19 -33.21 -10.18 -1.14
N LYS A 20 -32.21 -11.04 -1.32
CA LYS A 20 -30.86 -10.63 -1.70
C LYS A 20 -30.99 -10.03 -3.09
N ALA A 21 -31.28 -8.74 -3.17
CA ALA A 21 -30.96 -7.96 -4.34
C ALA A 21 -29.46 -8.16 -4.58
N SER A 22 -29.15 -8.93 -5.61
CA SER A 22 -27.81 -9.05 -6.17
C SER A 22 -27.43 -7.67 -6.72
N GLY A 23 -27.02 -6.79 -5.81
CA GLY A 23 -26.31 -5.59 -6.18
C GLY A 23 -24.98 -6.06 -6.72
N SER A 24 -24.89 -6.19 -8.03
CA SER A 24 -23.62 -6.27 -8.76
C SER A 24 -22.77 -5.11 -8.27
N ARG A 25 -21.90 -5.38 -7.30
CA ARG A 25 -21.01 -4.40 -6.71
C ARG A 25 -20.06 -4.06 -7.84
N LYS A 26 -20.31 -2.92 -8.49
CA LYS A 26 -19.47 -2.35 -9.53
C LYS A 26 -18.05 -2.36 -8.94
N THR A 27 -17.20 -3.24 -9.44
CA THR A 27 -15.83 -3.35 -8.96
C THR A 27 -15.20 -2.00 -9.24
N SER A 28 -14.89 -1.25 -8.19
CA SER A 28 -14.12 -0.03 -8.32
C SER A 28 -12.90 -0.35 -9.19
N PRO A 29 -12.51 0.52 -10.14
CA PRO A 29 -11.36 0.27 -10.98
C PRO A 29 -10.17 -0.08 -10.09
N THR A 30 -9.52 -1.21 -10.38
CA THR A 30 -8.39 -1.73 -9.60
C THR A 30 -7.41 -0.59 -9.35
N GLN A 31 -7.30 -0.16 -8.09
CA GLN A 31 -6.45 0.96 -7.76
C GLN A 31 -5.01 0.54 -8.06
N LYS A 32 -4.41 1.13 -9.09
CA LYS A 32 -3.04 0.84 -9.52
C LYS A 32 -2.13 0.81 -8.30
N ARG A 33 -1.54 -0.35 -8.05
CA ARG A 33 -0.66 -0.53 -6.89
C ARG A 33 0.58 0.34 -7.11
N MET A 34 1.07 0.97 -6.06
CA MET A 34 2.25 1.83 -6.11
C MET A 34 3.32 1.25 -5.21
N LYS A 35 4.56 1.19 -5.69
CA LYS A 35 5.73 0.78 -4.91
C LYS A 35 6.67 1.96 -4.72
N PHE A 36 7.35 2.00 -3.57
CA PHE A 36 8.44 2.93 -3.37
C PHE A 36 9.75 2.28 -3.80
N ILE A 37 10.64 3.06 -4.40
CA ILE A 37 11.99 2.66 -4.74
C ILE A 37 12.95 3.76 -4.30
N TRP A 38 14.21 3.39 -4.11
CA TRP A 38 15.28 4.33 -3.85
C TRP A 38 16.01 4.61 -5.15
N LYS A 39 16.16 5.89 -5.50
CA LYS A 39 16.91 6.32 -6.68
C LYS A 39 18.14 7.09 -6.26
N VAL A 40 19.31 6.68 -6.72
CA VAL A 40 20.55 7.43 -6.57
C VAL A 40 20.61 8.44 -7.72
N VAL A 41 20.67 9.72 -7.38
CA VAL A 41 20.79 10.81 -8.34
C VAL A 41 22.11 11.56 -8.15
N ASP A 42 22.70 12.01 -9.24
CA ASP A 42 23.89 12.89 -9.23
C ASP A 42 23.48 14.34 -8.87
N ALA A 43 24.46 15.22 -8.65
CA ALA A 43 24.27 16.66 -8.46
C ALA A 43 23.41 17.35 -9.54
N ASN A 44 23.37 16.78 -10.75
CA ASN A 44 22.51 17.26 -11.85
C ASN A 44 21.08 16.70 -11.82
N SER A 45 20.67 16.05 -10.72
CA SER A 45 19.39 15.32 -10.57
C SER A 45 19.18 14.23 -11.62
N LYS A 46 20.27 13.73 -12.23
CA LYS A 46 20.23 12.61 -13.16
C LYS A 46 20.24 11.31 -12.39
N GLU A 47 19.32 10.40 -12.72
CA GLU A 47 19.28 9.06 -12.15
C GLU A 47 20.49 8.24 -12.60
N VAL A 48 21.22 7.72 -11.62
CA VAL A 48 22.40 6.88 -11.83
C VAL A 48 22.07 5.42 -11.56
N ALA A 49 21.21 5.15 -10.58
CA ALA A 49 20.77 3.80 -10.24
C ALA A 49 19.43 3.80 -9.49
N SER A 50 18.69 2.70 -9.60
CA SER A 50 17.44 2.46 -8.88
C SER A 50 17.53 1.17 -8.07
N PHE A 51 17.05 1.21 -6.83
CA PHE A 51 17.06 0.10 -5.88
C PHE A 51 15.65 -0.14 -5.32
N PRO A 52 15.30 -1.39 -4.99
CA PRO A 52 14.03 -1.70 -4.33
C PRO A 52 13.94 -1.03 -2.95
N TYR A 53 12.73 -0.87 -2.41
CA TYR A 53 12.53 -0.25 -1.09
C TYR A 53 13.37 -0.86 0.03
N GLN A 54 13.57 -2.18 0.00
CA GLN A 54 14.39 -2.90 0.99
C GLN A 54 15.89 -2.61 0.85
N GLY A 55 16.35 -2.15 -0.31
CA GLY A 55 17.74 -1.86 -0.63
C GLY A 55 18.18 -0.44 -0.26
N GLN A 56 17.60 0.17 0.77
CA GLN A 56 17.97 1.55 1.16
C GLN A 56 19.46 1.67 1.46
N SER A 57 19.99 0.78 2.32
CA SER A 57 21.40 0.79 2.70
C SER A 57 22.34 0.57 1.51
N GLU A 58 21.91 -0.23 0.53
CA GLU A 58 22.67 -0.45 -0.70
C GLU A 58 22.65 0.81 -1.59
N ALA A 59 21.51 1.49 -1.71
CA ALA A 59 21.40 2.77 -2.41
C ALA A 59 22.28 3.85 -1.76
N GLU A 60 22.31 3.93 -0.42
CA GLU A 60 23.16 4.87 0.33
C GLU A 60 24.66 4.57 0.16
N ALA A 61 25.05 3.29 0.24
CA ALA A 61 26.42 2.87 0.00
C ALA A 61 26.86 3.25 -1.43
N ARG A 62 26.02 2.94 -2.43
CA ARG A 62 26.27 3.28 -3.84
C ARG A 62 26.37 4.78 -4.07
N ALA A 63 25.52 5.59 -3.44
CA ALA A 63 25.62 7.04 -3.50
C ALA A 63 26.95 7.54 -2.91
N SER A 64 27.38 7.01 -1.77
CA SER A 64 28.66 7.36 -1.13
C SER A 64 29.86 6.96 -1.98
N GLU A 65 29.85 5.75 -2.55
CA GLU A 65 30.90 5.26 -3.46
C GLU A 65 30.98 6.11 -4.74
N LEU A 66 29.84 6.38 -5.37
CA LEU A 66 29.76 7.21 -6.58
C LEU A 66 30.18 8.65 -6.30
N SER A 67 29.87 9.17 -5.11
CA SER A 67 30.28 10.50 -4.68
C SER A 67 31.80 10.60 -4.57
N LYS A 68 32.45 9.61 -3.95
CA LYS A 68 33.92 9.51 -3.88
C LYS A 68 34.56 9.35 -5.25
N LYS A 69 33.97 8.53 -6.13
CA LYS A 69 34.55 8.22 -7.45
C LYS A 69 34.41 9.37 -8.45
N THR A 70 33.28 10.06 -8.43
CA THR A 70 32.97 11.12 -9.41
C THR A 70 33.37 12.51 -8.90
N GLY A 71 33.65 12.64 -7.59
CA GLY A 71 33.90 13.93 -6.94
C GLY A 71 32.67 14.84 -6.86
N LYS A 72 31.47 14.28 -7.12
CA LYS A 72 30.19 15.00 -7.16
C LYS A 72 29.26 14.41 -6.11
N VAL A 73 28.52 15.25 -5.41
CA VAL A 73 27.57 14.80 -4.39
C VAL A 73 26.45 14.01 -5.07
N HIS A 74 26.34 12.73 -4.72
CA HIS A 74 25.20 11.88 -5.09
C HIS A 74 24.24 11.79 -3.91
N THR A 75 22.94 11.85 -4.18
CA THR A 75 21.89 11.77 -3.17
C THR A 75 20.95 10.61 -3.45
N VAL A 76 20.31 10.09 -2.40
CA VAL A 76 19.32 9.03 -2.50
C VAL A 76 17.93 9.61 -2.31
N ASN A 77 17.06 9.44 -3.30
CA ASN A 77 15.69 9.93 -3.29
C ASN A 77 14.70 8.75 -3.18
N ARG A 78 13.68 8.92 -2.34
CA ARG A 78 12.55 7.99 -2.29
C ARG A 78 11.54 8.36 -3.38
N VAL A 79 11.31 7.48 -4.34
CA VAL A 79 10.42 7.72 -5.48
C VAL A 79 9.27 6.73 -5.47
N ARG A 80 8.05 7.22 -5.64
CA ARG A 80 6.84 6.39 -5.79
C ARG A 80 6.69 6.03 -7.27
N VAL A 81 6.82 4.76 -7.61
CA VAL A 81 6.62 4.25 -8.97
C VAL A 81 5.36 3.37 -9.03
N PRO A 82 4.60 3.42 -10.13
CA PRO A 82 3.54 2.46 -10.37
C PRO A 82 4.13 1.05 -10.34
N MET A 83 3.44 0.12 -9.68
CA MET A 83 3.68 -1.29 -9.88
C MET A 83 3.03 -1.64 -11.22
N GLU A 84 3.78 -2.26 -12.12
CA GLU A 84 3.16 -2.86 -13.30
C GLU A 84 2.22 -3.93 -12.79
N ASP A 85 0.94 -3.76 -13.09
CA ASP A 85 -0.07 -4.80 -12.90
C ASP A 85 0.17 -5.76 -14.08
N ASP A 86 0.93 -6.83 -13.86
CA ASP A 86 0.99 -7.96 -14.78
C ASP A 86 -0.43 -8.51 -14.91
N GLU A 87 -1.13 -8.11 -15.97
CA GLU A 87 -2.51 -8.47 -16.31
C GLU A 87 -2.59 -9.89 -16.89
#